data_AF-A0A8S2EGJ6-F1
#
_entry.id   AF-A0A8S2EGJ6-F1
#
_cell.length_a   1.000
_cell.length_b   1.000
_cell.length_c   1.000
_cell.angle_alpha   90.00
_cell.angle_beta   90.00
_cell.angle_gamma   90.00
#
_symmetry.space_group_name_H-M   'P 1'
#
loop_
_entity.id
_entity.type
_entity.pdbx_description
1 polymer ?
#
loop_
_entity_poly.entity_id
_entity_poly.type
_entity_poly.pdbx_seq_one_letter_code
_entity_poly.pdbx_strand_id
1 'polypeptide(L)'
;MLEQQLGVDKKGRYKNLSRSQRKVIKTLKEDENIIIIPADKEGKVVVMNVEDYIKKISEKLDTKAYQKLDENPSKGIRKRLKILLSELVGKQEIERNEMDMLLENKHLPFVRGQLKVHKEAKST
;
A
#
# COMPACT_ATOMS: atom_id res chain seq x y z
N MET A 1 -20.38 25.04 -15.43
CA MET A 1 -21.40 24.26 -14.68
C MET A 1 -21.03 22.78 -14.72
N LEU A 2 -20.26 22.27 -13.75
CA LEU A 2 -20.16 20.83 -13.39
C LEU A 2 -19.16 20.58 -12.23
N GLU A 3 -19.23 21.39 -11.17
CA GLU A 3 -18.47 21.14 -9.94
C GLU A 3 -19.36 21.32 -8.71
N GLN A 4 -20.39 20.47 -8.57
CA GLN A 4 -20.92 20.20 -7.24
C GLN A 4 -20.10 19.07 -6.61
N GLN A 5 -19.03 19.52 -5.95
CA GLN A 5 -18.18 18.73 -5.07
C GLN A 5 -19.01 17.90 -4.10
N LEU A 6 -18.63 16.64 -3.95
CA LEU A 6 -19.19 15.67 -3.01
C LEU A 6 -19.03 16.18 -1.56
N GLY A 7 -20.01 16.97 -1.11
CA GLY A 7 -19.98 17.60 0.20
C GLY A 7 -20.14 16.59 1.33
N VAL A 8 -19.16 16.55 2.23
CA VAL A 8 -19.24 15.85 3.51
C VAL A 8 -20.15 16.67 4.46
N ASP A 9 -21.05 16.04 5.20
CA ASP A 9 -21.89 16.73 6.19
C ASP A 9 -21.10 17.13 7.45
N LYS A 10 -21.70 17.94 8.32
CA LYS A 10 -21.08 18.40 9.58
C LYS A 10 -20.65 17.25 10.53
N LYS A 11 -21.09 16.02 10.27
CA LYS A 11 -20.75 14.81 11.02
C LYS A 11 -19.76 13.90 10.26
N GLY A 12 -19.15 14.37 9.18
CA GLY A 12 -18.18 13.58 8.40
C GLY A 12 -18.83 12.61 7.41
N ARG A 13 -20.13 12.71 7.11
CA ARG A 13 -20.84 11.72 6.28
C ARG A 13 -21.02 12.22 4.86
N TYR A 14 -20.69 11.37 3.88
CA TYR A 14 -20.90 11.64 2.46
C TYR A 14 -22.39 11.82 2.13
N LYS A 15 -22.79 13.03 1.71
CA LYS A 15 -24.21 13.37 1.45
C LYS A 15 -24.81 12.63 0.24
N ASN A 16 -23.98 12.09 -0.65
CA ASN A 16 -24.39 11.37 -1.86
C ASN A 16 -24.68 9.87 -1.64
N LEU A 17 -24.53 9.34 -0.41
CA LEU A 17 -24.78 7.93 -0.11
C LEU A 17 -26.02 7.75 0.76
N SER A 18 -26.91 6.84 0.33
CA SER A 18 -28.09 6.44 1.10
C SER A 18 -27.72 5.68 2.37
N ARG A 19 -28.67 5.53 3.31
CA ARG A 19 -28.44 4.75 4.54
C ARG A 19 -28.11 3.28 4.25
N SER A 20 -28.79 2.66 3.28
CA SER A 20 -28.54 1.27 2.89
C SER A 20 -27.16 1.11 2.27
N GLN A 21 -26.76 2.01 1.36
CA GLN A 21 -25.42 1.99 0.75
C GLN A 21 -24.31 2.12 1.79
N ARG A 22 -24.47 3.02 2.77
CA ARG A 22 -23.51 3.15 3.88
C ARG A 22 -23.41 1.88 4.72
N LYS A 23 -24.54 1.21 5.00
CA LYS A 23 -24.56 -0.07 5.71
C LYS A 23 -23.78 -1.12 4.93
N VAL A 24 -24.03 -1.24 3.63
CA VAL A 24 -23.31 -2.19 2.76
C VAL A 24 -21.80 -1.90 2.72
N ILE A 25 -21.38 -0.63 2.55
CA ILE A 25 -19.96 -0.27 2.58
C ILE A 25 -19.32 -0.62 3.93
N LYS A 26 -20.05 -0.40 5.04
CA LYS A 26 -19.57 -0.78 6.37
C LYS A 26 -19.39 -2.30 6.46
N THR A 27 -20.37 -3.08 6.03
CA THR A 27 -20.29 -4.55 6.01
C THR A 27 -19.13 -5.05 5.15
N LEU A 28 -18.92 -4.47 3.96
CA LEU A 28 -17.78 -4.82 3.09
C LEU A 28 -16.43 -4.47 3.71
N LYS A 29 -16.35 -3.41 4.52
CA LYS A 29 -15.11 -3.05 5.24
C LYS A 29 -14.82 -3.96 6.43
N GLU A 30 -15.85 -4.59 6.98
CA GLU A 30 -15.77 -5.49 8.14
C GLU A 30 -15.56 -6.95 7.72
N ASP A 31 -15.72 -7.29 6.43
CA ASP A 31 -15.49 -8.63 5.90
C ASP A 31 -14.00 -8.90 5.68
N GLU A 32 -13.43 -9.78 6.51
CA GLU A 32 -12.01 -10.17 6.48
C GLU A 32 -11.67 -11.11 5.32
N ASN A 33 -12.66 -11.66 4.62
CA ASN A 33 -12.42 -12.57 3.49
C ASN A 33 -12.19 -11.84 2.17
N ILE A 34 -12.42 -10.53 2.13
CA ILE A 34 -12.24 -9.70 0.94
C ILE A 34 -11.16 -8.64 1.14
N ILE A 35 -10.49 -8.29 0.05
CA ILE A 35 -9.56 -7.18 -0.02
C ILE A 35 -10.12 -6.09 -0.95
N ILE A 36 -10.06 -4.85 -0.50
CA ILE A 36 -10.50 -3.66 -1.25
C ILE A 36 -9.28 -2.78 -1.51
N ILE A 37 -8.83 -2.72 -2.76
CA ILE A 37 -7.65 -1.94 -3.16
C ILE A 37 -7.93 -1.09 -4.40
N PRO A 38 -7.22 0.04 -4.59
CA PRO A 38 -7.26 0.76 -5.85
C PRO A 38 -6.73 -0.15 -6.98
N ALA A 39 -7.42 -0.11 -8.11
CA ALA A 39 -6.93 -0.70 -9.35
C ALA A 39 -5.77 0.13 -9.89
N ASP A 40 -4.87 -0.51 -10.63
CA ASP A 40 -3.76 0.14 -11.33
C ASP A 40 -4.24 1.20 -12.36
N LYS A 41 -5.49 1.09 -12.84
CA LYS A 41 -6.05 1.92 -13.91
C LYS A 41 -7.42 2.51 -13.59
N GLU A 42 -7.68 3.68 -14.19
CA GLU A 42 -9.01 4.30 -14.34
C GLU A 42 -9.71 4.69 -13.02
N GLY A 43 -8.98 4.88 -11.91
CA GLY A 43 -9.57 5.28 -10.62
C GLY A 43 -10.57 4.26 -10.06
N LYS A 44 -10.51 3.01 -10.55
CA LYS A 44 -11.40 1.93 -10.13
C LYS A 44 -10.93 1.34 -8.80
N VAL A 45 -11.85 0.66 -8.14
CA VAL A 45 -11.57 -0.13 -6.93
C VAL A 45 -11.81 -1.60 -7.27
N VAL A 46 -10.92 -2.47 -6.80
CA VAL A 46 -11.08 -3.92 -6.92
C VAL A 46 -11.52 -4.46 -5.57
N VAL A 47 -12.55 -5.30 -5.60
CA VAL A 47 -12.98 -6.15 -4.50
C VAL A 47 -12.70 -7.59 -4.91
N MET A 48 -11.95 -8.32 -4.11
CA MET A 48 -11.55 -9.70 -4.43
C MET A 48 -11.38 -10.52 -3.15
N ASN A 49 -11.52 -11.83 -3.23
CA ASN A 49 -11.20 -12.70 -2.11
C ASN A 49 -9.72 -12.58 -1.72
N VAL A 50 -9.44 -12.62 -0.42
CA VAL A 50 -8.08 -12.53 0.13
C VAL A 50 -7.22 -13.70 -0.34
N GLU A 51 -7.77 -14.92 -0.39
CA GLU A 51 -7.03 -16.11 -0.85
C GLU A 51 -6.56 -15.97 -2.31
N ASP A 52 -7.47 -15.54 -3.19
CA ASP A 52 -7.14 -15.29 -4.60
C ASP A 52 -6.08 -14.18 -4.75
N TYR A 53 -6.11 -13.18 -3.87
CA TYR A 53 -5.16 -12.08 -3.87
C TYR A 53 -3.76 -12.55 -3.49
N ILE A 54 -3.68 -13.31 -2.39
CA ILE A 54 -2.43 -13.90 -1.92
C ILE A 54 -1.85 -14.80 -3.01
N LYS A 55 -2.66 -15.70 -3.57
CA LYS A 55 -2.25 -16.60 -4.65
C LYS A 55 -1.64 -15.85 -5.83
N LYS A 56 -2.34 -14.84 -6.36
CA LYS A 56 -1.85 -14.03 -7.51
C LYS A 56 -0.56 -13.30 -7.21
N ILE A 57 -0.37 -12.81 -5.98
CA ILE A 57 0.88 -12.15 -5.59
C ILE A 57 2.00 -13.16 -5.46
N SER A 58 1.74 -14.30 -4.81
CA SER A 58 2.71 -15.38 -4.67
C SER A 58 3.20 -15.87 -6.02
N GLU A 59 2.30 -16.10 -6.99
CA GLU A 59 2.66 -16.47 -8.38
C GLU A 59 3.56 -15.43 -9.05
N LYS A 60 3.35 -14.13 -8.80
CA LYS A 60 4.20 -13.06 -9.34
C LYS A 60 5.56 -12.96 -8.66
N LEU A 61 5.65 -13.34 -7.39
CA LEU A 61 6.87 -13.32 -6.60
C LEU A 61 7.69 -14.61 -6.76
N ASP A 62 7.09 -15.68 -7.29
CA ASP A 62 7.75 -16.96 -7.56
C ASP A 62 8.65 -16.89 -8.81
N THR A 63 9.70 -16.08 -8.70
CA THR A 63 10.71 -15.87 -9.73
C THR A 63 12.10 -15.92 -9.11
N LYS A 64 13.12 -16.17 -9.92
CA LYS A 64 14.54 -16.15 -9.46
C LYS A 64 14.99 -14.78 -8.94
N ALA A 65 14.19 -13.72 -9.14
CA ALA A 65 14.53 -12.36 -8.70
C ALA A 65 14.20 -12.09 -7.22
N TYR A 66 13.37 -12.92 -6.58
CA TYR A 66 12.96 -12.74 -5.18
C TYR A 66 13.39 -13.94 -4.33
N GLN A 67 13.78 -13.65 -3.10
CA GLN A 67 14.10 -14.66 -2.09
C GLN A 67 13.25 -14.42 -0.84
N LYS A 68 12.63 -15.48 -0.33
CA LYS A 68 11.93 -15.44 0.95
C LYS A 68 12.96 -15.31 2.08
N LEU A 69 12.72 -14.36 2.98
CA LEU A 69 13.48 -14.23 4.22
C LEU A 69 12.66 -14.79 5.37
N ASP A 70 13.30 -15.56 6.25
CA ASP A 70 12.65 -16.15 7.43
C ASP A 70 12.35 -15.10 8.50
N GLU A 71 13.15 -14.05 8.55
CA GLU A 71 13.03 -12.97 9.51
C GLU A 71 13.09 -11.61 8.83
N ASN A 72 12.47 -10.61 9.47
CA ASN A 72 12.53 -9.24 9.00
C ASN A 72 13.94 -8.63 9.24
N PRO A 73 14.75 -8.37 8.19
CA PRO A 73 16.14 -7.94 8.35
C PRO A 73 16.30 -6.48 8.80
N SER A 74 15.20 -5.73 8.86
CA SER A 74 15.20 -4.26 8.99
C SER A 74 15.88 -3.75 10.24
N LYS A 75 15.71 -4.44 11.37
CA LYS A 75 16.39 -4.07 12.62
C LYS A 75 17.90 -4.15 12.45
N GLY A 76 18.39 -5.23 11.83
CA GLY A 76 19.81 -5.46 11.58
C GLY A 76 20.38 -4.49 10.54
N ILE A 77 19.65 -4.21 9.47
CA ILE A 77 20.02 -3.22 8.45
C ILE A 77 20.10 -1.83 9.09
N ARG A 78 19.10 -1.43 9.87
CA ARG A 78 19.06 -0.12 10.53
C ARG A 78 20.18 0.06 11.55
N LYS A 79 20.52 -0.99 12.31
CA LYS A 79 21.66 -0.96 13.23
C LYS A 79 22.97 -0.73 12.47
N ARG A 80 23.20 -1.46 11.37
CA ARG A 80 24.39 -1.31 10.52
C ARG A 80 24.45 0.09 9.89
N LEU A 81 23.33 0.57 9.35
CA LEU A 81 23.22 1.91 8.80
C LEU A 81 23.56 2.99 9.83
N LYS A 82 23.04 2.88 11.06
CA LYS A 82 23.33 3.83 12.14
C LYS A 82 24.83 3.87 12.49
N ILE A 83 25.49 2.71 12.53
CA ILE A 83 26.94 2.61 12.79
C ILE A 83 27.70 3.35 11.68
N LEU A 84 27.42 3.03 10.41
CA LEU A 84 28.06 3.66 9.26
C LEU A 84 27.88 5.19 9.26
N LEU A 85 26.66 5.68 9.50
CA LEU A 85 26.40 7.12 9.54
C LEU A 85 27.10 7.80 10.73
N SER A 86 27.22 7.12 11.87
CA SER A 86 27.95 7.66 13.03
C SER A 86 29.44 7.81 12.74
N GLU A 87 30.02 6.89 11.98
CA GLU A 87 31.41 6.97 11.52
C GLU A 87 31.62 8.17 10.57
N LEU A 88 30.68 8.41 9.64
CA LEU A 88 30.74 9.54 8.71
C LEU A 88 30.60 10.90 9.44
N VAL A 89 29.73 10.99 10.45
CA VAL A 89 29.63 12.16 11.33
C VAL A 89 30.95 12.39 12.07
N GLY A 90 31.57 11.32 12.59
CA GLY A 90 32.87 11.39 13.26
C GLY A 90 33.99 11.89 12.34
N LYS A 91 33.92 11.58 11.05
CA LYS A 91 34.84 12.08 10.00
C LYS A 91 34.49 13.48 9.48
N GLN A 92 33.39 14.08 9.93
CA GLN A 92 32.86 15.36 9.44
C GLN A 92 32.52 15.34 7.94
N GLU A 93 32.21 14.17 7.38
CA GLU A 93 31.76 14.03 5.99
C GLU A 93 30.27 14.31 5.83
N ILE A 94 29.50 14.19 6.92
CA ILE A 94 28.08 14.53 7.00
C ILE A 94 27.77 15.20 8.34
N GLU A 95 26.72 16.00 8.38
CA GLU A 95 26.18 16.59 9.60
C GLU A 95 25.24 15.64 10.34
N ARG A 96 25.05 15.90 11.64
CA ARG A 96 24.13 15.11 12.48
C ARG A 96 22.67 15.16 11.97
N ASN A 97 22.24 16.30 11.44
CA ASN A 97 20.90 16.46 10.87
C ASN A 97 20.71 15.58 9.61
N GLU A 98 21.76 15.42 8.79
CA GLU A 98 21.72 14.56 7.60
C GLU A 98 21.63 13.09 8.00
N MET A 99 22.37 12.68 9.03
CA MET A 99 22.23 11.33 9.61
C MET A 99 20.79 11.07 10.08
N ASP A 100 20.15 12.02 10.76
CA ASP A 100 18.79 11.86 11.26
C ASP A 100 17.77 11.73 10.11
N MET A 101 17.90 12.53 9.04
CA MET A 101 17.08 12.41 7.84
C MET A 101 17.23 11.04 7.15
N LEU A 102 18.46 10.54 7.01
CA LEU A 102 18.72 9.24 6.40
C LEU A 102 18.17 8.06 7.23
N LEU A 103 18.05 8.24 8.55
CA LEU A 103 17.46 7.24 9.46
C LEU A 103 15.93 7.34 9.57
N GLU A 104 15.29 8.39 9.05
CA GLU A 104 13.87 8.66 9.27
C GLU A 104 12.95 7.71 8.50
N ASN A 105 13.44 7.06 7.43
CA ASN A 105 12.68 6.07 6.68
C ASN A 105 12.37 4.81 7.53
N LYS A 106 11.24 4.86 8.24
CA LYS A 106 10.72 3.80 9.11
C LYS A 106 9.86 2.78 8.35
N HIS A 107 9.38 3.14 7.15
CA HIS A 107 8.48 2.28 6.39
C HIS A 107 9.25 1.36 5.47
N LEU A 108 9.04 0.07 5.65
CA LEU A 108 9.55 -0.91 4.71
C LEU A 108 8.78 -0.81 3.40
N PRO A 109 9.45 -1.00 2.24
CA PRO A 109 8.72 -1.21 1.01
C PRO A 109 7.87 -2.47 1.15
N PHE A 110 6.56 -2.31 1.03
CA PHE A 110 5.62 -3.42 0.98
C PHE A 110 5.23 -3.66 -0.48
N VAL A 111 5.26 -4.91 -0.92
CA VAL A 111 4.70 -5.25 -2.23
C VAL A 111 3.19 -5.27 -2.11
N ARG A 112 2.51 -4.47 -2.94
CA ARG A 112 1.07 -4.56 -3.16
C ARG A 112 0.83 -4.96 -4.61
N GLY A 113 0.05 -6.01 -4.82
CA GLY A 113 -0.35 -6.42 -6.16
C GLY A 113 -1.48 -5.53 -6.65
N GLN A 114 -1.18 -4.48 -7.40
CA GLN A 114 -2.25 -3.75 -8.10
C GLN A 114 -2.80 -4.63 -9.22
N LEU A 115 -4.10 -4.95 -9.12
CA LEU A 115 -4.76 -5.81 -10.09
C LEU A 115 -5.09 -5.01 -11.34
N LYS A 116 -4.66 -5.54 -12.47
CA LYS A 116 -4.98 -4.99 -13.79
C LYS A 116 -6.34 -5.50 -14.20
N VAL A 117 -7.30 -4.59 -14.37
CA VAL A 117 -8.57 -4.91 -15.03
C VAL A 117 -8.27 -4.98 -16.53
N HIS A 118 -8.35 -6.18 -17.11
CA HIS A 118 -8.23 -6.35 -18.56
C HIS A 118 -9.57 -6.04 -19.23
N LYS A 119 -9.51 -5.40 -20.41
CA LYS A 119 -10.68 -5.28 -21.29
C LYS A 119 -10.97 -6.66 -21.86
N GLU A 120 -12.25 -7.02 -21.92
CA GLU A 120 -12.66 -8.21 -22.66
C GLU A 120 -12.22 -8.06 -24.13
N ALA A 121 -11.62 -9.11 -24.68
CA ALA A 121 -11.31 -9.14 -26.09
C ALA A 121 -12.65 -9.13 -26.85
N LYS A 122 -12.79 -8.21 -27.81
CA LYS A 122 -13.96 -8.21 -28.70
C LYS A 122 -13.98 -9.54 -29.43
N SER A 123 -14.98 -10.38 -29.16
CA SER A 123 -15.29 -11.51 -30.05
C SER A 123 -15.53 -10.92 -31.44
N THR A 124 -14.69 -11.31 -32.40
CA THR A 124 -14.80 -10.93 -33.81
C THR A 124 -15.50 -12.05 -34.55
#